data_AF-A0A9E2PYV1-F1
#
_entry.id   AF-A0A9E2PYV1-F1
#
_cell.length_a   1.000
_cell.length_b   1.000
_cell.length_c   1.000
_cell.angle_alpha   90.00
_cell.angle_beta   90.00
_cell.angle_gamma   90.00
#
_symmetry.space_group_name_H-M   'P 1'
#
loop_
_entity.id
_entity.type
_entity.pdbx_description
1 polymer ?
#
loop_
_entity_poly.entity_id
_entity_poly.type
_entity_poly.pdbx_seq_one_letter_code
_entity_poly.pdbx_strand_id
1 'polypeptide(L)'
;MSVKVITRKINARKITIKMVDGSLIEGKINIYHGEEVVQRVSDIFTKVRDPFIVVFDVTAEGKSGGVLIINKRNISWVSPEDEPVRKEPQEDEEPEEPAKPKGSWMERMRSS
;
A
#
# COMPACT_ATOMS: atom_id res chain seq x y z
N MET A 1 -26.37 -9.78 -14.99
CA MET A 1 -25.78 -8.97 -13.89
C MET A 1 -24.27 -9.02 -14.04
N SER A 2 -23.64 -7.88 -14.35
CA SER A 2 -22.18 -7.77 -14.46
C SER A 2 -21.57 -7.62 -13.06
N VAL A 3 -20.90 -8.66 -12.57
CA VAL A 3 -20.12 -8.57 -11.34
C VAL A 3 -18.83 -7.82 -11.68
N LYS A 4 -18.73 -6.55 -11.28
CA LYS A 4 -17.47 -5.82 -11.32
C LYS A 4 -16.61 -6.32 -10.17
N VAL A 5 -15.55 -7.05 -10.48
CA VAL A 5 -14.52 -7.41 -9.49
C VAL A 5 -13.74 -6.13 -9.20
N ILE A 6 -14.02 -5.51 -8.05
CA ILE A 6 -13.31 -4.31 -7.58
C ILE A 6 -12.04 -4.80 -6.88
N THR A 7 -10.95 -4.93 -7.63
CA THR A 7 -9.64 -5.18 -7.04
C THR A 7 -9.17 -3.91 -6.31
N ARG A 8 -9.41 -3.84 -5.00
CA ARG A 8 -8.93 -2.72 -4.18
C ARG A 8 -7.45 -2.91 -3.88
N LYS A 9 -6.63 -1.95 -4.32
CA LYS A 9 -5.22 -1.89 -3.89
C LYS A 9 -5.18 -1.65 -2.38
N ILE A 10 -4.28 -2.33 -1.69
CA ILE A 10 -4.03 -2.17 -0.26
C ILE A 10 -2.62 -1.58 -0.12
N ASN A 11 -2.51 -0.43 0.52
CA ASN A 11 -1.24 0.12 1.01
C ASN A 11 -1.38 0.24 2.51
N ALA A 12 -0.87 -0.77 3.21
CA ALA A 12 -0.95 -0.86 4.65
C ALA A 12 0.13 0.05 5.27
N ARG A 13 -0.27 1.00 6.12
CA ARG A 13 0.64 1.77 6.95
C ARG A 13 0.42 1.46 8.42
N LYS A 14 1.52 1.23 9.12
CA LYS A 14 1.49 1.03 10.56
C LYS A 14 1.27 2.37 11.24
N ILE A 15 0.33 2.39 12.18
CA ILE A 15 -0.08 3.57 12.92
C ILE A 15 -0.31 3.22 14.38
N THR A 16 -0.09 4.22 15.22
CA THR A 16 -0.38 4.15 16.65
C THR A 16 -1.38 5.24 16.98
N ILE A 17 -2.52 4.85 17.53
CA ILE A 17 -3.65 5.73 17.85
C ILE A 17 -3.82 5.80 19.36
N LYS A 18 -3.94 7.02 19.88
CA LYS A 18 -4.39 7.27 21.24
C LYS A 18 -5.85 7.67 21.23
N MET A 19 -6.66 6.94 21.98
CA MET A 19 -8.06 7.24 22.16
C MET A 19 -8.27 8.22 23.32
N VAL A 20 -9.41 8.90 23.34
CA VAL A 20 -9.80 9.87 24.39
C VAL A 20 -9.98 9.18 25.76
N ASP A 21 -10.30 7.89 25.78
CA ASP A 21 -10.40 7.08 27.01
C ASP A 21 -9.03 6.71 27.61
N GLY A 22 -7.93 7.05 26.93
CA GLY A 22 -6.57 6.73 27.35
C GLY A 22 -6.02 5.41 26.79
N SER A 23 -6.82 4.62 26.06
CA SER A 23 -6.34 3.40 25.41
C SER A 23 -5.36 3.72 24.25
N LEU A 24 -4.39 2.83 24.06
CA LEU A 24 -3.43 2.86 22.96
C LEU A 24 -3.72 1.68 22.04
N ILE A 25 -3.88 1.98 20.76
CA ILE A 25 -4.18 0.99 19.72
C ILE A 25 -3.06 1.07 18.68
N GLU A 26 -2.37 -0.05 18.49
CA GLU A 26 -1.41 -0.21 17.41
C GLU A 26 -2.04 -1.05 16.31
N GLY A 27 -1.84 -0.66 15.05
CA GLY A 27 -2.38 -1.44 13.94
C GLY A 27 -1.97 -0.89 12.59
N LYS A 28 -2.66 -1.35 11.55
CA LYS A 28 -2.43 -0.93 10.17
C LYS A 28 -3.68 -0.30 9.58
N ILE A 29 -3.49 0.76 8.80
CA ILE A 29 -4.55 1.42 8.04
C ILE A 29 -4.27 1.31 6.55
N ASN A 30 -5.33 1.20 5.74
CA ASN A 30 -5.20 1.26 4.30
C ASN A 30 -5.24 2.72 3.84
N ILE A 31 -4.20 3.21 3.17
CA ILE A 31 -4.20 4.58 2.65
C ILE A 31 -5.04 4.73 1.39
N TYR A 32 -5.39 3.63 0.70
CA TYR A 32 -6.29 3.72 -0.45
C TYR A 32 -7.74 3.80 0.01
N HIS A 33 -8.37 4.96 -0.19
CA HIS A 33 -9.77 5.19 0.11
C HIS A 33 -10.56 5.46 -1.19
N GLY A 34 -11.19 4.42 -1.74
CA GLY A 34 -11.99 4.55 -2.96
C GLY A 34 -11.17 4.89 -4.21
N GLU A 35 -11.53 5.98 -4.89
CA GLU A 35 -10.86 6.49 -6.10
C GLU A 35 -9.75 7.50 -5.80
N GLU A 36 -9.66 8.00 -4.55
CA GLU A 36 -8.65 8.95 -4.14
C GLU A 36 -7.41 8.23 -3.61
N VAL A 37 -6.29 8.39 -4.32
CA VAL A 37 -4.98 7.99 -3.82
C VAL A 37 -4.53 9.01 -2.80
N VAL A 38 -4.80 8.70 -1.54
CA VAL A 38 -4.31 9.49 -0.44
C VAL A 38 -2.84 9.13 -0.21
N GLN A 39 -1.92 10.09 -0.36
CA GLN A 39 -0.46 9.82 -0.25
C GLN A 39 0.01 9.74 1.21
N ARG A 40 -0.78 10.25 2.16
CA ARG A 40 -0.39 10.44 3.56
C ARG A 40 -1.45 9.91 4.51
N VAL A 41 -1.02 9.36 5.63
CA VAL A 41 -1.91 8.93 6.72
C VAL A 41 -2.76 10.09 7.22
N SER A 42 -2.20 11.31 7.33
CA SER A 42 -2.89 12.52 7.78
C SER A 42 -4.16 12.85 6.99
N ASP A 43 -4.14 12.56 5.69
CA ASP A 43 -5.24 12.92 4.79
C ASP A 43 -6.48 12.04 5.03
N ILE A 44 -6.30 10.81 5.53
CA ILE A 44 -7.40 9.93 5.95
C ILE A 44 -8.20 10.56 7.10
N PHE A 45 -7.52 11.30 7.98
CA PHE A 45 -8.14 11.94 9.14
C PHE A 45 -8.71 13.32 8.84
N THR A 46 -8.17 14.02 7.83
CA THR A 46 -8.49 15.42 7.54
C THR A 46 -9.37 15.63 6.30
N LYS A 47 -9.16 14.86 5.22
CA LYS A 47 -9.88 15.02 3.94
C LYS A 47 -11.06 14.08 3.81
N VAL A 48 -10.91 12.84 4.28
CA VAL A 48 -11.99 11.84 4.24
C VAL A 48 -13.07 12.21 5.25
N ARG A 49 -14.29 12.44 4.76
CA ARG A 49 -15.45 12.86 5.58
C ARG A 49 -16.08 11.73 6.39
N ASP A 50 -15.73 10.47 6.09
CA ASP A 50 -16.27 9.32 6.80
C ASP A 50 -15.90 9.38 8.29
N PRO A 51 -16.88 9.25 9.20
CA PRO A 51 -16.66 9.39 10.64
C PRO A 51 -15.93 8.19 11.24
N PHE A 52 -15.87 7.07 10.51
CA PHE A 52 -15.21 5.84 10.94
C PHE A 52 -13.99 5.54 10.06
N ILE A 53 -12.97 4.96 10.67
CA ILE A 53 -11.80 4.40 10.00
C ILE A 53 -11.70 2.91 10.32
N VAL A 54 -11.15 2.14 9.39
CA VAL A 54 -10.89 0.72 9.59
C VAL A 54 -9.40 0.53 9.87
N VAL A 55 -9.08 -0.04 11.03
CA VAL A 55 -7.73 -0.44 11.42
C VAL A 55 -7.71 -1.96 11.49
N PHE A 56 -6.77 -2.59 10.81
CA PHE A 56 -6.60 -4.04 10.79
C PHE A 56 -5.26 -4.42 11.39
N ASP A 57 -5.08 -5.71 11.67
CA ASP A 57 -3.89 -6.22 12.37
C ASP A 57 -3.66 -5.49 13.69
N VAL A 58 -4.77 -5.25 14.41
CA VAL A 58 -4.75 -4.48 15.64
C VAL A 58 -4.11 -5.30 16.74
N THR A 59 -3.19 -4.67 17.46
CA THR A 59 -2.63 -5.14 18.72
C THR A 59 -3.13 -4.24 19.84
N ALA A 60 -3.97 -4.80 20.72
CA ALA A 60 -4.50 -4.12 21.89
C ALA A 60 -4.56 -5.11 23.06
N GLU A 61 -4.08 -4.70 24.24
CA GLU A 61 -4.19 -5.48 25.49
C GLU A 61 -3.72 -6.95 25.38
N GLY A 62 -2.65 -7.19 24.62
CA GLY A 62 -2.06 -8.53 24.44
C GLY A 62 -2.78 -9.44 23.44
N LYS A 63 -3.82 -8.96 22.76
CA LYS A 63 -4.48 -9.66 21.65
C LYS A 63 -4.09 -9.00 20.33
N SER A 64 -3.58 -9.79 19.39
CA SER A 64 -3.15 -9.37 18.05
C SER A 64 -4.04 -9.98 16.96
N GLY A 65 -4.21 -9.27 15.85
CA GLY A 65 -4.88 -9.79 14.65
C GLY A 65 -6.37 -9.42 14.51
N GLY A 66 -6.86 -8.49 15.33
CA GLY A 66 -8.23 -7.97 15.23
C GLY A 66 -8.40 -6.94 14.12
N VAL A 67 -9.65 -6.71 13.72
CA VAL A 67 -10.06 -5.54 12.92
C VAL A 67 -10.94 -4.65 13.79
N LEU A 68 -10.59 -3.37 13.89
CA LEU A 68 -11.36 -2.36 14.61
C LEU A 68 -11.91 -1.31 13.66
N ILE A 69 -13.16 -0.93 13.90
CA ILE A 69 -13.79 0.22 13.26
C ILE A 69 -13.82 1.34 14.30
N ILE A 70 -12.98 2.37 14.11
CA ILE A 70 -12.73 3.41 15.10
C ILE A 70 -13.45 4.70 14.67
N ASN A 71 -14.17 5.32 15.59
CA ASN A 71 -14.77 6.64 15.39
C ASN A 71 -13.70 7.74 15.53
N LYS A 72 -13.54 8.58 14.50
CA LYS A 72 -12.58 9.68 14.48
C LYS A 72 -12.75 10.69 15.63
N ARG A 73 -13.99 10.88 16.12
CA ARG A 73 -14.27 11.82 17.21
C ARG A 73 -13.69 11.40 18.56
N ASN A 74 -13.37 10.11 18.70
CA ASN A 74 -12.82 9.55 19.94
C ASN A 74 -11.30 9.39 19.88
N ILE A 75 -10.67 9.92 18.83
CA ILE A 75 -9.22 9.91 18.66
C ILE A 75 -8.65 11.19 19.26
N SER A 76 -7.68 11.03 20.16
CA SER A 76 -6.91 12.14 20.71
C SER A 76 -5.75 12.53 19.78
N TRP A 77 -4.96 11.54 19.36
CA TRP A 77 -3.89 11.74 18.38
C TRP A 77 -3.56 10.44 17.62
N VAL A 78 -2.87 10.59 16.49
CA VAL A 78 -2.38 9.50 15.66
C VAL A 78 -0.93 9.76 15.30
N SER A 79 -0.08 8.73 15.44
CA SER A 79 1.30 8.75 15.00
C SER A 79 1.50 7.72 13.89
N PRO A 80 1.94 8.11 12.68
CA PRO A 80 2.37 7.16 11.67
C PRO A 80 3.72 6.56 12.08
N GLU A 81 3.84 5.24 11.97
CA GLU A 81 5.12 4.54 12.04
C GLU A 81 5.63 4.38 10.61
N ASP A 82 5.99 5.51 10.00
CA ASP A 82 6.69 5.51 8.73
C ASP A 82 8.14 5.03 8.98
N GLU A 83 8.39 3.74 8.88
CA GLU A 83 9.74 3.31 8.55
C GLU A 83 10.06 3.86 7.15
N PRO A 84 11.17 4.59 6.97
CA PRO A 84 11.62 4.93 5.64
C PRO A 84 11.86 3.59 4.93
N VAL A 85 11.02 3.30 3.92
CA VAL A 85 11.21 2.14 3.05
C VAL A 85 12.66 2.20 2.58
N ARG A 86 13.51 1.33 3.15
CA ARG A 86 14.80 1.03 2.54
C ARG A 86 14.42 0.43 1.20
N LYS A 87 14.52 1.23 0.14
CA LYS A 87 14.55 0.70 -1.21
C LYS A 87 15.82 -0.15 -1.25
N GLU A 88 15.68 -1.44 -0.98
CA GLU A 88 16.67 -2.39 -1.47
C GLU A 88 16.75 -2.14 -2.98
N PRO A 89 17.94 -1.92 -3.55
CA PRO A 89 18.07 -1.81 -5.00
C PRO A 89 17.48 -3.09 -5.61
N GLN A 90 16.46 -2.93 -6.45
CA GLN A 90 15.98 -4.03 -7.28
C GLN A 90 17.10 -4.34 -8.29
N GLU A 91 17.84 -5.42 -8.03
CA GLU A 91 18.71 -6.09 -9.00
C GLU A 91 17.83 -6.83 -10.02
N ASP A 92 17.09 -6.09 -10.85
CA ASP A 92 16.40 -6.64 -12.01
C ASP A 92 16.64 -5.71 -13.22
N GLU A 93 17.91 -5.40 -13.50
CA GLU A 93 18.34 -5.12 -14.87
C GLU A 93 19.12 -6.36 -15.34
N GLU A 94 18.41 -7.35 -15.89
CA GLU A 94 19.04 -8.32 -16.78
C GLU A 94 19.74 -7.51 -17.89
N PRO A 95 21.05 -7.68 -18.14
CA PRO A 95 21.71 -6.97 -19.23
C PRO A 95 21.05 -7.42 -20.55
N GLU A 96 20.46 -6.46 -21.27
CA GLU A 96 19.95 -6.70 -22.63
C GLU A 96 21.05 -7.37 -23.46
N GLU A 97 20.84 -8.63 -23.87
CA GLU A 97 21.71 -9.29 -24.84
C GLU A 97 21.77 -8.44 -26.12
N PRO A 98 22.96 -8.16 -26.68
CA PRO A 98 23.06 -7.35 -27.88
C PRO A 98 22.34 -8.07 -29.03
N ALA A 99 21.36 -7.39 -29.61
CA ALA A 99 20.55 -7.86 -30.73
C ALA A 99 21.44 -8.47 -31.84
N LYS A 100 21.30 -9.77 -32.09
CA LYS A 100 21.95 -10.44 -33.23
C LYS A 100 21.48 -9.79 -34.53
N PRO A 101 22.37 -9.40 -35.45
CA PRO A 101 21.96 -8.78 -36.70
C PRO A 101 21.19 -9.80 -37.56
N LYS A 102 19.96 -9.44 -37.95
CA LYS A 102 19.16 -10.23 -38.90
C LYS A 102 19.80 -10.15 -40.29
N GLY A 103 20.35 -11.29 -40.74
CA GLY A 103 20.63 -11.60 -42.15
C GLY A 103 22.10 -11.56 -42.51
N SER A 104 22.72 -12.74 -42.58
CA SER A 104 24.02 -12.91 -43.25
C SER A 104 23.82 -12.69 -44.76
N TRP A 105 24.46 -11.67 -45.32
CA TRP A 105 24.51 -11.42 -46.76
C TRP A 105 25.02 -12.63 -47.56
N MET A 106 25.76 -13.55 -46.92
CA MET A 106 26.29 -14.76 -47.55
C MET A 106 25.23 -15.84 -47.83
N GLU A 107 24.08 -15.84 -47.13
CA GLU A 107 22.99 -16.80 -47.39
C GLU A 107 22.18 -16.45 -48.65
N ARG A 108 22.19 -15.17 -49.09
CA ARG A 108 21.45 -14.74 -50.30
C ARG A 108 22.18 -15.03 -51.61
N MET A 109 23.48 -15.35 -51.60
CA MET A 109 24.25 -15.61 -52.81
C MET A 109 24.40 -17.10 -53.18
N ARG A 110 23.91 -18.04 -52.36
CA ARG A 110 24.01 -19.49 -52.65
C ARG A 110 22.78 -20.10 -53.31
N SER A 111 21.73 -19.32 -53.54
CA SER A 111 20.54 -19.75 -54.29
C SER A 111 20.42 -18.98 -55.60
N SER A 112 21.26 -19.30 -56.57
CA SER A 112 21.10 -18.99 -58.00
C SER A 112 21.77 -20.08 -58.82
#